data_AF-A0A6G2DPS9-F1
#
_entry.id   AF-A0A6G2DPS9-F1
#
_cell.length_a   1.000
_cell.length_b   1.000
_cell.length_c   1.000
_cell.angle_alpha   90.00
_cell.angle_beta   90.00
_cell.angle_gamma   90.00
#
_symmetry.space_group_name_H-M   'P 1'
#
loop_
_entity.id
_entity.type
_entity.pdbx_description
1 polymer ?
#
loop_
_entity_poly.entity_id
_entity_poly.type
_entity_poly.pdbx_seq_one_letter_code
_entity_poly.pdbx_strand_id
1 'polypeptide(L)' 'LSAGAVNAIMDDKPVIEYAINQGQDLSINMDGEAVGSFAFGVKKGSKYEYLVTEFNEALAQMKKDGSLEQIIQKWTA' A
#
# COMPACT_ATOMS: atom_id res chain seq x y z
N LEU A 1 17.50 -2.65 10.29
CA LEU A 1 18.26 -1.39 10.18
C LEU A 1 18.75 -0.89 11.53
N SER A 2 17.88 -0.78 12.53
CA SER A 2 18.21 -0.29 13.88
C SER A 2 19.38 -1.00 14.59
N ALA A 3 19.68 -2.26 14.25
CA ALA A 3 20.83 -3.00 14.76
C ALA A 3 22.15 -2.76 13.99
N GLY A 4 22.16 -1.93 12.94
CA GLY A 4 23.36 -1.60 12.15
C GLY A 4 23.88 -2.69 11.20
N ALA A 5 23.14 -3.79 11.01
CA ALA A 5 23.60 -4.94 10.23
C ALA A 5 23.63 -4.75 8.70
N VAL A 6 22.96 -3.71 8.18
CA VAL A 6 22.84 -3.40 6.75
C VAL A 6 22.83 -1.88 6.54
N ASN A 7 23.36 -1.40 5.41
CA ASN A 7 23.43 0.04 5.11
C ASN A 7 22.12 0.63 4.55
N ALA A 8 21.33 -0.16 3.82
CA ALA A 8 20.05 0.25 3.24
C ALA A 8 19.15 -0.97 2.99
N ILE A 9 17.85 -0.73 2.81
CA ILE A 9 16.87 -1.73 2.35
C ILE A 9 16.08 -1.17 1.18
N MET A 10 15.47 -2.05 0.40
CA MET A 10 14.49 -1.73 -0.63
C MET A 10 13.17 -2.41 -0.26
N ASP A 11 12.09 -1.65 -0.26
CA ASP A 11 10.73 -2.11 0.01
C ASP A 11 9.73 -1.16 -0.66
N ASP A 12 8.45 -1.51 -0.62
CA ASP A 12 7.37 -0.67 -1.14
C ASP A 12 7.34 0.67 -0.40
N LYS A 13 7.35 1.78 -1.16
CA LYS A 13 7.28 3.15 -0.64
C LYS A 13 6.22 3.33 0.48
N PRO A 14 4.95 2.91 0.33
CA PRO A 14 3.96 3.07 1.39
C PRO A 14 4.27 2.28 2.67
N VAL A 15 5.01 1.17 2.59
CA VAL A 15 5.43 0.40 3.78
C VAL A 15 6.48 1.17 4.57
N ILE A 16 7.45 1.78 3.88
CA ILE A 16 8.47 2.63 4.51
C ILE A 16 7.86 3.90 5.08
N GLU A 17 6.95 4.57 4.35
CA GLU A 17 6.22 5.75 4.83
C GLU A 17 5.42 5.44 6.11
N TYR A 18 4.70 4.31 6.13
CA TYR A 18 4.01 3.85 7.34
C TYR A 18 4.98 3.63 8.51
N ALA A 19 6.12 2.97 8.29
CA ALA A 19 7.10 2.72 9.34
C ALA A 19 7.69 4.01 9.92
N ILE A 20 7.98 5.00 9.06
CA ILE A 20 8.40 6.35 9.47
C ILE A 20 7.30 7.01 10.31
N ASN A 21 6.05 6.94 9.86
CA ASN A 21 4.88 7.46 10.59
C ASN A 21 4.68 6.79 11.96
N GLN A 22 5.07 5.52 12.11
CA GLN A 22 5.07 4.80 13.39
C GLN A 22 6.31 5.09 14.26
N GLY A 23 7.20 5.98 13.83
CA GLY A 23 8.36 6.44 14.61
C GLY A 23 9.63 5.60 14.43
N GLN A 24 9.72 4.78 13.37
CA GLN A 24 11.00 4.15 13.03
C GLN A 24 11.97 5.19 12.46
N ASP A 25 13.23 5.10 12.89
CA ASP A 25 14.33 5.94 12.39
C ASP A 25 14.76 5.50 10.99
N LEU A 26 13.97 5.92 10.00
CA LEU A 26 14.13 5.61 8.58
C LEU A 26 13.94 6.89 7.76
N SER A 27 14.54 6.91 6.57
CA SER A 27 14.41 8.02 5.62
C SER A 27 14.48 7.49 4.20
N ILE A 28 13.59 7.96 3.32
CA ILE A 28 13.65 7.69 1.89
C ILE A 28 14.54 8.76 1.24
N ASN A 29 15.76 8.37 0.86
CA ASN A 29 16.80 9.28 0.36
C ASN A 29 17.01 9.24 -1.16
N MET A 30 16.09 8.61 -1.89
CA MET A 30 16.11 8.50 -3.34
C MET A 30 14.68 8.39 -3.87
N ASP A 31 14.49 8.72 -5.16
CA ASP A 31 13.22 8.48 -5.83
C ASP A 31 12.94 6.97 -5.89
N GLY A 32 11.66 6.61 -5.73
CA GLY A 32 11.22 5.24 -5.85
C GLY A 32 11.24 4.76 -7.30
N GLU A 33 11.52 3.47 -7.49
CA GLU A 33 11.33 2.82 -8.78
C GLU A 33 9.84 2.71 -9.11
N ALA A 34 9.51 2.75 -10.41
CA ALA A 34 8.13 2.58 -10.87
C ALA A 34 7.67 1.12 -10.62
N VAL A 35 7.04 0.89 -9.48
CA VAL A 35 6.30 -0.33 -9.19
C VAL A 35 4.89 -0.24 -9.78
N GLY A 36 4.38 -1.38 -10.25
CA GLY A 36 3.02 -1.49 -10.78
C GLY A 36 1.96 -1.19 -9.70
N SER A 37 0.68 -1.30 -10.07
CA SER A 37 -0.42 -1.03 -9.15
C SER A 37 -0.69 -2.21 -8.20
N PHE A 38 -1.11 -1.90 -6.97
CA PHE A 38 -1.73 -2.90 -6.08
C PHE A 38 -3.10 -3.33 -6.61
N ALA A 39 -3.45 -4.60 -6.38
CA ALA A 39 -4.71 -5.17 -6.81
C ALA A 39 -5.26 -6.17 -5.79
N PHE A 40 -6.59 -6.31 -5.78
CA PHE A 40 -7.27 -7.40 -5.09
C PHE A 40 -7.33 -8.62 -6.01
N GLY A 41 -6.92 -9.78 -5.50
CA GLY A 41 -6.86 -11.02 -6.26
C GLY A 41 -7.58 -12.16 -5.56
N VAL A 42 -8.30 -12.97 -6.33
CA VAL A 42 -8.88 -14.24 -5.88
C VAL A 42 -8.33 -15.41 -6.71
N LYS A 43 -8.43 -16.63 -6.19
CA LYS A 43 -8.05 -17.82 -6.94
C LYS A 43 -8.97 -17.99 -8.15
N LYS A 44 -8.38 -18.04 -9.34
CA LYS A 44 -9.09 -18.28 -10.61
C LYS A 44 -9.88 -19.59 -10.57
N GLY A 45 -11.12 -19.57 -11.06
CA GLY A 45 -12.05 -20.70 -11.07
C GLY A 45 -12.63 -21.06 -9.70
N SER A 46 -12.42 -20.22 -8.68
CA SER A 46 -13.00 -20.46 -7.36
C SER A 46 -14.43 -19.97 -7.26
N LYS A 47 -15.17 -20.48 -6.27
CA LYS A 47 -16.51 -19.98 -5.92
C LYS A 47 -16.53 -18.51 -5.45
N TYR A 48 -15.38 -17.85 -5.38
CA TYR A 48 -15.21 -16.48 -4.87
C TYR A 48 -14.94 -15.45 -5.97
N GLU A 49 -15.05 -15.81 -7.25
CA GLU A 49 -14.84 -14.84 -8.35
C GLU A 49 -15.77 -13.63 -8.27
N TYR A 50 -16.97 -13.77 -7.69
CA TYR A 50 -17.90 -12.67 -7.47
C TYR A 50 -17.30 -11.53 -6.60
N LEU A 51 -16.36 -11.84 -5.70
CA LEU A 51 -15.71 -10.85 -4.85
C LEU A 51 -14.90 -9.82 -5.66
N VAL A 52 -14.43 -10.18 -6.86
CA VAL A 52 -13.73 -9.23 -7.73
C VAL A 52 -14.67 -8.12 -8.17
N THR A 53 -15.92 -8.47 -8.51
CA THR A 53 -16.95 -7.49 -8.90
C THR A 53 -17.32 -6.60 -7.73
N GLU A 54 -17.66 -7.20 -6.58
CA GLU A 54 -18.03 -6.45 -5.37
C GLU A 54 -16.90 -5.53 -4.89
N PHE A 55 -15.65 -6.00 -4.94
CA PHE A 55 -14.48 -5.19 -4.61
C PHE A 55 -14.35 -3.99 -5.55
N ASN A 56 -14.53 -4.20 -6.86
CA ASN A 56 -14.43 -3.11 -7.84
C ASN A 56 -15.55 -2.07 -7.66
N GLU A 57 -16.76 -2.51 -7.33
CA GLU A 57 -17.88 -1.61 -7.03
C GLU A 57 -17.61 -0.76 -5.78
N ALA A 58 -17.20 -1.39 -4.70
CA ALA A 58 -16.83 -0.70 -3.46
C ALA A 58 -15.65 0.27 -3.70
N LEU A 59 -14.61 -0.17 -4.40
CA LEU A 59 -13.45 0.67 -4.73
C LEU A 59 -13.85 1.90 -5.56
N ALA A 60 -14.77 1.74 -6.51
CA ALA A 60 -15.27 2.86 -7.31
C ALA A 60 -16.06 3.87 -6.46
N GLN A 61 -16.88 3.39 -5.52
CA GLN A 61 -17.61 4.23 -4.58
C GLN A 61 -16.64 4.99 -3.67
N MET A 62 -15.66 4.31 -3.09
CA MET A 62 -14.67 4.91 -2.18
C MET A 62 -13.77 5.95 -2.87
N LYS A 63 -13.49 5.75 -4.16
CA LYS A 63 -12.80 6.77 -4.97
C LYS A 63 -13.67 7.99 -5.23
N LYS A 64 -14.98 7.78 -5.44
CA LYS A 64 -15.94 8.86 -5.72
C LYS A 64 -16.24 9.71 -4.49
N ASP A 65 -16.35 9.09 -3.31
CA ASP A 65 -16.67 9.78 -2.06
C ASP A 65 -15.44 10.28 -1.29
N GLY A 66 -14.23 9.92 -1.74
CA GLY A 66 -12.97 10.36 -1.14
C GLY A 66 -12.56 9.57 0.10
N SER A 67 -13.31 8.55 0.52
CA SER A 67 -12.95 7.72 1.68
C SER A 67 -11.67 6.92 1.46
N LEU A 68 -11.36 6.52 0.22
CA LEU A 68 -10.09 5.85 -0.09
C LEU A 68 -8.89 6.77 0.19
N GLU A 69 -8.99 8.02 -0.22
CA GLU A 69 -7.94 9.02 -0.02
C GLU A 69 -7.71 9.27 1.48
N GLN A 70 -8.79 9.38 2.26
CA GLN A 70 -8.72 9.52 3.72
C GLN A 70 -7.99 8.34 4.39
N ILE A 71 -8.23 7.11 3.90
CA ILE A 71 -7.54 5.91 4.40
C ILE A 71 -6.06 5.98 4.08
N ILE A 72 -5.69 6.34 2.84
CA ILE A 72 -4.28 6.45 2.45
C ILE A 72 -3.58 7.49 3.32
N GLN A 73 -4.12 8.71 3.39
CA GLN A 73 -3.56 9.80 4.19
C GLN A 73 -3.38 9.42 5.66
N LYS A 74 -4.36 8.73 6.26
CA LYS A 74 -4.28 8.30 7.67
C LYS A 74 -3.05 7.45 7.97
N TRP A 75 -2.57 6.67 7.00
CA TRP A 75 -1.50 5.70 7.22
C TRP A 75 -0.16 6.11 6.59
N THR A 76 -0.16 6.94 5.55
CA THR A 76 1.04 7.29 4.79
C THR A 76 1.42 8.78 4.84
N ALA A 77 0.60 9.65 5.44
CA ALA A 77 0.88 11.08 5.58
C ALA A 77 1.21 11.49 7.02
#